data_AF-A0A5K0Z1B8-F1
#
_entry.id   AF-A0A5K0Z1B8-F1
#
_cell.length_a   1.000
_cell.length_b   1.000
_cell.length_c   1.000
_cell.angle_alpha   90.00
_cell.angle_beta   90.00
_cell.angle_gamma   90.00
#
_symmetry.space_group_name_H-M   'P 1'
#
loop_
_entity.id
_entity.type
_entity.pdbx_description
1 polymer ?
#
loop_
_entity_poly.entity_id
_entity_poly.type
_entity_poly.pdbx_seq_one_letter_code
_entity_poly.pdbx_strand_id
1 'polypeptide(L)'
;HGPSVLIVVETKMPIISHACVRTLLRQPSFGFLPVSGAAGDILLAWSLPLTGAVVHVSRYSISASLSGFWPNGSIFVTAVYGPCVRAL
;
A
#
# COMPACT_ATOMS: atom_id res chain seq x y z
N HIS A 1 -16.31 -8.73 -8.52
CA HIS A 1 -15.77 -7.41 -8.14
C HIS A 1 -14.51 -7.64 -7.29
N GLY A 2 -13.40 -6.96 -7.61
CA GLY A 2 -12.17 -7.02 -6.83
C GLY A 2 -12.22 -6.10 -5.60
N PRO A 3 -11.22 -6.15 -4.71
CA PRO A 3 -11.15 -5.26 -3.55
C PRO A 3 -10.92 -3.80 -3.97
N SER A 4 -11.53 -2.86 -3.27
CA SER A 4 -11.36 -1.42 -3.49
C SER A 4 -10.02 -0.89 -2.96
N VAL A 5 -9.50 -1.51 -1.90
CA VAL A 5 -8.17 -1.25 -1.33
C VAL A 5 -7.49 -2.59 -1.15
N LEU A 6 -6.24 -2.68 -1.55
CA LEU A 6 -5.40 -3.87 -1.42
C LEU A 6 -4.11 -3.51 -0.71
N ILE A 7 -3.77 -4.27 0.33
CA ILE A 7 -2.52 -4.16 1.05
C ILE A 7 -1.78 -5.49 0.90
N VAL A 8 -0.55 -5.43 0.38
CA VAL A 8 0.33 -6.58 0.27
C VAL A 8 1.61 -6.26 1.02
N VAL A 9 2.04 -7.19 1.88
CA VAL A 9 3.30 -7.09 2.63
C VAL A 9 4.22 -8.20 2.18
N GLU A 10 5.53 -8.00 2.35
CA GLU A 10 6.55 -9.01 2.05
C GLU A 10 6.48 -9.50 0.59
N THR A 11 6.31 -8.58 -0.37
CA THR A 11 6.33 -8.91 -1.80
C THR A 11 7.69 -9.44 -2.25
N LYS A 12 8.75 -9.19 -1.47
CA LYS A 12 10.15 -9.56 -1.79
C LYS A 12 10.63 -8.90 -3.08
N MET A 13 9.98 -7.81 -3.49
CA MET A 13 10.35 -7.05 -4.68
C MET A 13 11.12 -5.77 -4.28
N PRO A 14 12.26 -5.49 -4.92
CA PRO A 14 12.98 -4.23 -4.68
C PRO A 14 12.34 -3.04 -5.42
N ILE A 15 11.62 -3.31 -6.51
CA ILE A 15 10.92 -2.32 -7.33
C ILE A 15 9.60 -2.92 -7.78
N ILE A 16 8.58 -2.09 -7.94
CA ILE A 16 7.30 -2.50 -8.53
C ILE A 16 6.92 -1.55 -9.67
N SER A 17 6.54 -2.12 -10.82
CA SER A 17 6.14 -1.34 -11.98
C SER A 17 4.63 -1.11 -11.99
N HIS A 18 4.20 0.02 -12.58
CA HIS A 18 2.78 0.28 -12.80
C HIS A 18 2.10 -0.82 -13.62
N ALA A 19 2.80 -1.41 -14.59
CA ALA A 19 2.29 -2.52 -15.38
C ALA A 19 2.05 -3.76 -14.51
N CYS A 20 2.97 -4.10 -13.60
CA CYS A 20 2.83 -5.19 -12.64
C CYS A 20 1.56 -5.01 -11.78
N VAL A 21 1.42 -3.84 -11.14
CA VAL A 21 0.25 -3.54 -10.28
C VAL A 21 -1.05 -3.59 -11.07
N ARG A 22 -1.10 -3.01 -12.26
CA ARG A 22 -2.31 -2.99 -13.09
C ARG A 22 -2.68 -4.38 -13.61
N THR A 23 -1.69 -5.17 -14.05
CA THR A 23 -1.96 -6.49 -14.65
C THR A 23 -2.28 -7.53 -13.58
N LEU A 24 -1.53 -7.57 -12.47
CA LEU A 24 -1.71 -8.58 -11.42
C LEU A 24 -2.85 -8.22 -10.46
N LEU A 25 -2.92 -6.96 -10.04
CA LEU A 25 -3.82 -6.55 -8.95
C LEU A 25 -5.07 -5.84 -9.46
N ARG A 26 -5.09 -5.47 -10.76
CA ARG A 26 -6.17 -4.70 -11.40
C ARG A 26 -6.45 -3.38 -10.69
N GLN A 27 -5.45 -2.84 -9.98
CA GLN A 27 -5.53 -1.55 -9.29
C GLN A 27 -4.84 -0.46 -10.12
N PRO A 28 -5.50 0.68 -10.41
CA PRO A 28 -4.91 1.76 -11.20
C PRO A 28 -3.87 2.59 -10.44
N SER A 29 -3.99 2.67 -9.11
CA SER A 29 -3.23 3.59 -8.25
C SER A 29 -2.64 2.85 -7.04
N PHE A 30 -1.42 3.22 -6.65
CA PHE A 30 -0.74 2.60 -5.52
C PHE A 30 0.37 3.48 -4.94
N GLY A 31 0.79 3.13 -3.73
CA GLY A 31 2.05 3.50 -3.11
C GLY A 31 2.85 2.26 -2.76
N PHE A 32 4.17 2.35 -2.88
CA PHE A 32 5.07 1.23 -2.60
C PHE A 32 6.22 1.68 -1.70
N LEU A 33 6.44 0.93 -0.64
CA LEU A 33 7.59 1.03 0.25
C LEU A 33 8.49 -0.19 0.01
N PRO A 34 9.66 -0.04 -0.64
CA PRO A 34 10.57 -1.15 -0.90
C PRO A 34 11.25 -1.66 0.37
N VAL A 35 11.80 -2.87 0.28
CA VAL A 35 12.60 -3.50 1.35
C VAL A 35 13.76 -2.59 1.76
N SER A 36 13.91 -2.38 3.07
CA SER A 36 15.08 -1.74 3.66
C SER A 36 15.64 -2.61 4.79
N GLY A 37 16.60 -3.49 4.45
CA GLY A 37 17.26 -4.39 5.41
C GLY A 37 16.35 -5.56 5.84
N ALA A 38 16.21 -5.80 7.14
CA ALA A 38 15.36 -6.86 7.68
C ALA A 38 13.85 -6.52 7.67
N ALA A 39 13.49 -5.31 7.24
CA ALA A 39 12.11 -4.86 7.08
C ALA A 39 11.56 -5.35 5.73
N GLY A 40 10.42 -6.04 5.75
CA GLY A 40 9.71 -6.38 4.51
C GLY A 40 9.10 -5.14 3.85
N ASP A 41 8.81 -5.27 2.57
CA ASP A 41 8.19 -4.23 1.76
C ASP A 41 6.66 -4.18 1.94
N ILE A 42 6.06 -3.05 1.55
CA ILE A 42 4.61 -2.81 1.63
C ILE A 42 4.10 -2.18 0.34
N LEU A 43 3.08 -2.79 -0.25
CA LEU A 43 2.28 -2.24 -1.32
C LEU A 43 0.89 -1.87 -0.81
N LEU A 44 0.52 -0.60 -0.96
CA LEU A 44 -0.82 -0.08 -0.68
C LEU A 44 -1.45 0.40 -2.00
N ALA A 45 -2.47 -0.30 -2.48
CA ALA A 45 -3.13 -0.01 -3.75
C ALA A 45 -4.62 0.25 -3.58
N TRP A 46 -5.20 1.05 -4.48
CA TRP A 46 -6.62 1.37 -4.48
C TRP A 46 -7.18 1.52 -5.89
N SER A 47 -8.49 1.29 -6.00
CA SER A 47 -9.25 1.31 -7.26
C SER A 47 -10.40 2.29 -7.23
N LEU A 48 -10.79 2.71 -8.44
CA LEU A 48 -12.01 3.48 -8.63
C LEU A 48 -13.20 2.85 -7.91
N PRO A 49 -14.09 3.67 -7.30
CA PRO A 49 -14.12 5.13 -7.36
C PRO A 49 -13.17 5.83 -6.37
N LEU A 50 -12.30 5.10 -5.65
CA LEU A 50 -11.35 5.73 -4.75
C LEU A 50 -10.31 6.54 -5.52
N THR A 51 -10.08 7.74 -5.01
CA THR A 51 -8.94 8.58 -5.38
C THR A 51 -8.12 8.85 -4.13
N GLY A 52 -6.83 9.09 -4.28
CA GLY A 52 -5.97 9.27 -3.13
C GLY A 52 -4.53 9.47 -3.50
N ALA A 53 -3.73 9.75 -2.48
CA ALA A 53 -2.30 9.93 -2.59
C ALA A 53 -1.60 9.37 -1.36
N VAL A 54 -0.37 8.90 -1.55
CA VAL A 54 0.52 8.59 -0.42
C VAL A 54 0.86 9.91 0.27
N VAL A 55 0.59 9.99 1.57
CA VAL A 55 0.82 11.20 2.38
C VAL A 55 2.01 11.05 3.33
N HIS A 56 2.40 9.80 3.64
CA HIS A 56 3.52 9.54 4.54
C HIS A 56 4.14 8.18 4.26
N VAL A 57 5.46 8.11 4.36
CA VAL A 57 6.26 6.89 4.25
C VAL A 57 7.28 6.90 5.38
N SER A 58 7.34 5.80 6.13
CA SER A 58 8.32 5.58 7.20
C SER A 58 9.10 4.29 6.95
N ARG A 59 9.96 3.91 7.90
CA ARG A 59 10.73 2.65 7.83
C ARG A 59 9.84 1.40 7.75
N TYR A 60 8.69 1.40 8.42
CA TYR A 60 7.83 0.21 8.56
C TYR A 60 6.37 0.49 8.18
N SER A 61 6.09 1.65 7.58
CA SER A 61 4.72 2.01 7.26
C SER A 61 4.60 2.91 6.05
N ILE A 62 3.46 2.79 5.38
CA ILE A 62 3.01 3.67 4.31
C ILE A 62 1.58 4.11 4.61
N SER A 63 1.32 5.41 4.48
CA SER A 63 0.00 5.99 4.70
C SER A 63 -0.50 6.67 3.44
N ALA A 64 -1.75 6.43 3.08
CA ALA A 64 -2.44 7.15 2.01
C ALA A 64 -3.70 7.84 2.54
N SER A 65 -3.98 9.02 2.01
CA SER A 65 -5.28 9.67 2.14
C SER A 65 -6.15 9.23 0.97
N LEU A 66 -7.29 8.59 1.26
CA LEU A 66 -8.23 8.06 0.28
C LEU A 66 -9.58 8.77 0.41
N SER A 67 -10.18 9.12 -0.71
CA SER A 67 -11.49 9.77 -0.81
C SER A 67 -12.32 9.11 -1.91
N GLY A 68 -13.63 9.42 -1.96
CA GLY A 68 -14.53 8.98 -3.03
C GLY A 68 -15.77 8.23 -2.54
N PHE A 69 -15.66 7.39 -1.51
CA PHE A 69 -16.83 6.71 -0.95
C PHE A 69 -17.56 7.54 0.12
N TRP A 70 -16.92 8.55 0.70
CA TRP A 70 -17.44 9.26 1.86
C TRP A 70 -17.79 10.71 1.49
N PRO A 71 -19.00 11.18 1.85
CA PRO A 71 -19.43 12.56 1.55
C PRO A 71 -18.66 13.61 2.36
N ASN A 72 -18.11 13.25 3.52
CA ASN A 72 -17.53 14.19 4.48
C ASN A 72 -15.99 14.19 4.51
N GLY A 73 -15.33 13.71 3.45
CA GLY A 73 -13.88 13.89 3.27
C GLY A 73 -13.08 12.60 3.07
N SER A 74 -11.77 12.71 3.30
CA SER A 74 -10.81 11.63 3.10
C SER A 74 -10.59 10.80 4.37
N ILE A 75 -10.42 9.49 4.22
CA ILE A 75 -9.90 8.61 5.26
C ILE A 75 -8.39 8.46 5.13
N PHE A 76 -7.71 8.20 6.24
CA PHE A 76 -6.30 7.81 6.22
C PHE A 76 -6.16 6.31 6.40
N VAL A 77 -5.52 5.66 5.45
CA VAL A 77 -5.17 4.23 5.53
C VAL A 77 -3.68 4.14 5.76
N THR A 78 -3.28 3.54 6.88
CA THR A 78 -1.87 3.28 7.20
C THR A 78 -1.64 1.78 7.22
N ALA A 79 -0.77 1.29 6.33
CA ALA A 79 -0.28 -0.07 6.34
C ALA A 79 1.03 -0.11 7.11
N VAL A 80 1.16 -1.05 8.06
CA VAL A 80 2.33 -1.21 8.92
C VAL A 80 2.83 -2.66 8.82
N TYR A 81 4.13 -2.84 8.60
CA TYR A 81 4.79 -4.13 8.62
C TYR A 81 6.10 -4.02 9.39
N GLY A 82 6.07 -4.48 10.64
CA GLY A 82 7.22 -4.47 11.53
C GLY A 82 8.07 -5.74 11.41
N PRO A 83 9.32 -5.71 11.91
CA PRO A 83 10.19 -6.88 11.89
C PRO A 83 9.66 -8.00 12.79
N CYS A 84 9.75 -9.24 12.31
CA CYS A 84 9.55 -10.42 13.14
C CYS A 84 10.72 -10.55 14.12
N VAL A 85 10.54 -10.09 15.36
CA VAL A 85 11.46 -10.43 16.46
C VAL A 85 11.18 -11.87 16.87
N ARG A 86 12.19 -12.75 16.80
CA ARG A 86 12.11 -14.05 17.49
C ARG A 86 11.87 -13.76 18.97
N ALA A 87 10.79 -14.29 19.52
CA ALA A 87 10.68 -14.43 20.97
C ALA A 87 11.85 -15.32 21.42
N LEU A 88 12.72 -14.76 22.25
CA LEU A 88 13.80 -15.49 22.93
C LEU A 88 13.21 -16.35 24.04
#